data_AF-A0A178UNL3-F1
#
_entry.id   AF-A0A178UNL3-F1
#
_cell.length_a   1.000
_cell.length_b   1.000
_cell.length_c   1.000
_cell.angle_alpha   90.00
_cell.angle_beta   90.00
_cell.angle_gamma   90.00
#
_symmetry.space_group_name_H-M   'P 1'
#
loop_
_entity.id
_entity.type
_entity.pdbx_description
1 polymer ?
#
loop_
_entity_poly.entity_id
_entity_poly.type
_entity_poly.pdbx_seq_one_letter_code
_entity_poly.pdbx_strand_id
1 'polypeptide(L)'
;MASYQRLCITSCTIFFCLLSLSSSQKVTLSLYYEALCPFCAEFIVNRLPKIFETGLISSIDLQLVPWGNAAIRPDGTILCQVLDSSCYVSLALYIIELGHSI
;
A
#
# COMPACT_ATOMS: atom_id res chain seq x y z
N MET A 1 -15.17 16.56 48.17
CA MET A 1 -14.21 17.30 47.32
C MET A 1 -13.30 16.38 46.51
N ALA A 2 -12.62 15.39 47.13
CA ALA A 2 -11.72 14.46 46.42
C ALA A 2 -12.37 13.53 45.37
N SER A 3 -13.67 13.19 45.52
CA SER A 3 -14.40 12.30 44.61
C SER A 3 -14.69 12.95 43.24
N TYR A 4 -15.10 14.23 43.22
CA TYR A 4 -15.32 15.01 41.99
C TYR A 4 -14.01 15.25 41.22
N GLN A 5 -12.89 15.46 41.94
CA GLN A 5 -11.57 15.57 41.32
C GLN A 5 -11.16 14.30 40.58
N ARG A 6 -11.37 13.11 41.16
CA ARG A 6 -11.07 11.83 40.50
C ARG A 6 -11.92 11.61 39.26
N LEU A 7 -13.21 11.97 39.31
CA LEU A 7 -14.14 11.86 38.20
C LEU A 7 -13.75 12.79 37.02
N CYS A 8 -13.34 14.02 37.32
CA CYS A 8 -12.82 14.96 36.31
C CYS A 8 -11.51 14.48 35.68
N ILE A 9 -10.60 13.92 36.48
CA ILE A 9 -9.31 13.40 35.98
C ILE A 9 -9.54 12.22 35.04
N THR A 10 -10.41 11.27 35.41
CA THR A 10 -10.74 10.12 34.54
C THR A 10 -11.44 10.55 33.24
N SER A 11 -12.29 11.57 33.30
CA SER A 11 -12.96 12.13 32.11
C SER A 11 -11.96 12.80 31.16
N CYS A 12 -11.00 13.56 31.70
CA CYS A 12 -9.95 14.20 30.91
C CYS A 12 -9.01 13.18 30.24
N THR A 13 -8.63 12.10 30.94
CA THR A 13 -7.74 11.08 30.36
C THR A 13 -8.38 10.32 29.21
N ILE A 14 -9.70 10.05 29.28
CA ILE A 14 -10.44 9.38 28.20
C ILE A 14 -10.52 10.30 26.97
N PHE A 15 -10.81 11.58 27.18
CA PHE A 15 -10.88 12.57 26.10
C PHE A 15 -9.54 12.77 25.39
N PHE A 16 -8.43 12.82 26.14
CA PHE A 16 -7.08 12.97 25.57
C PHE A 16 -6.63 11.73 24.78
N CYS A 17 -7.06 10.54 25.21
CA CYS A 17 -6.76 9.29 24.50
C CYS A 17 -7.55 9.16 23.18
N LEU A 18 -8.78 9.66 23.15
CA LEU A 18 -9.60 9.73 21.93
C LEU A 18 -9.01 10.72 20.90
N LEU A 19 -8.39 11.82 21.36
CA LEU A 19 -7.68 12.77 20.50
C LEU A 19 -6.43 12.18 19.85
N SER A 20 -5.69 11.29 20.54
CA SER A 20 -4.53 10.61 19.97
C SER A 20 -4.86 9.53 18.93
N LEU A 21 -6.12 9.13 18.80
CA LEU A 21 -6.59 8.24 17.73
C LEU A 21 -6.90 9.00 16.43
N SER A 22 -6.53 10.28 16.34
CA SER A 22 -6.55 11.01 15.07
C SER A 22 -5.57 10.36 14.11
N SER A 23 -6.15 9.57 13.20
CA SER A 23 -5.49 8.84 12.11
C SER A 23 -4.35 9.64 11.49
N SER A 24 -3.13 9.13 11.63
CA SER A 24 -2.00 9.57 10.81
C SER A 24 -2.38 9.28 9.36
N GLN A 25 -2.77 10.32 8.61
CA GLN A 25 -3.09 10.20 7.20
C GLN A 25 -1.83 9.78 6.46
N LYS A 26 -1.77 8.50 6.10
CA LYS A 26 -0.69 7.96 5.29
C LYS A 26 -0.80 8.47 3.87
N VAL A 27 0.34 8.73 3.25
CA VAL A 27 0.42 9.07 1.82
C VAL A 27 0.45 7.77 1.02
N THR A 28 -0.47 7.61 0.07
CA THR A 28 -0.47 6.46 -0.83
C THR A 28 0.70 6.56 -1.81
N LEU A 29 1.51 5.50 -1.88
CA LEU A 29 2.57 5.33 -2.85
C LEU A 29 2.31 4.05 -3.63
N SER A 30 1.87 4.19 -4.88
CA SER A 30 1.62 3.06 -5.78
C SER A 30 2.78 2.90 -6.76
N LEU A 31 3.47 1.76 -6.69
CA LEU A 31 4.55 1.39 -7.61
C LEU A 31 3.99 0.46 -8.69
N TYR A 32 3.91 0.98 -9.92
CA TYR A 32 3.53 0.20 -11.09
C TYR A 32 4.79 -0.44 -11.69
N TYR A 33 4.83 -1.77 -11.76
CA TYR A 33 6.02 -2.49 -12.19
C TYR A 33 5.68 -3.69 -13.08
N GLU A 34 6.65 -4.10 -13.90
CA GLU A 34 6.51 -5.25 -14.78
C GLU A 34 7.38 -6.40 -14.27
N ALA A 35 6.82 -7.61 -14.21
CA ALA A 35 7.45 -8.75 -13.54
C ALA A 35 8.78 -9.20 -14.18
N LEU A 36 8.91 -9.10 -15.50
CA LEU A 36 10.15 -9.46 -16.22
C LEU A 36 11.03 -8.23 -16.53
N CYS A 37 10.70 -7.04 -16.03
CA CYS A 37 11.52 -5.86 -16.27
C CYS A 37 12.74 -5.84 -15.32
N PRO A 38 13.97 -5.87 -15.87
CA PRO A 38 15.19 -5.93 -15.05
C PRO A 38 15.40 -4.65 -14.23
N PHE A 39 14.96 -3.49 -14.74
CA PHE A 39 15.05 -2.22 -14.01
C PHE A 39 14.05 -2.14 -12.85
N CYS A 40 12.83 -2.65 -13.05
CA CYS A 40 11.84 -2.78 -11.98
C CYS A 40 12.37 -3.69 -10.86
N ALA A 41 12.98 -4.82 -11.22
CA ALA A 41 13.59 -5.73 -10.26
C ALA A 41 14.76 -5.07 -9.50
N GLU A 42 15.65 -4.34 -10.19
CA GLU A 42 16.73 -3.60 -9.52
C GLU A 42 16.18 -2.59 -8.50
N PHE A 43 15.15 -1.85 -8.88
CA PHE A 43 14.54 -0.85 -8.01
C PHE A 43 13.90 -1.49 -6.77
N ILE A 44 13.07 -2.51 -6.96
CA ILE A 44 12.35 -3.19 -5.87
C ILE A 44 13.34 -3.85 -4.90
N VAL A 45 14.41 -4.46 -5.41
CA VAL A 45 15.37 -5.19 -4.58
C VAL A 45 16.39 -4.27 -3.91
N ASN A 46 16.86 -3.22 -4.58
CA ASN A 46 18.03 -2.45 -4.11
C ASN A 46 17.73 -1.00 -3.73
N ARG A 47 16.59 -0.44 -4.14
CA ARG A 47 16.25 0.98 -3.90
C ARG A 47 15.07 1.12 -2.96
N LEU A 48 13.99 0.39 -3.21
CA LEU A 48 12.78 0.41 -2.41
C LEU A 48 13.02 0.08 -0.93
N PRO A 49 13.91 -0.85 -0.52
CA PRO A 49 14.11 -1.19 0.88
C PRO A 49 14.52 0.01 1.78
N LYS A 50 15.11 1.05 1.19
CA LYS A 50 15.53 2.26 1.92
C LYS A 50 14.36 2.99 2.61
N ILE A 51 13.12 2.82 2.13
CA ILE A 51 11.94 3.41 2.78
C ILE A 51 11.65 2.75 4.13
N PHE A 52 12.08 1.50 4.34
CA PHE A 52 11.94 0.77 5.60
C PHE A 52 13.06 1.17 6.57
N GLU A 53 14.28 1.41 6.08
CA GLU A 53 15.42 1.86 6.89
C GLU A 53 15.22 3.28 7.44
N THR A 54 14.65 4.17 6.63
CA THR A 54 14.46 5.59 7.00
C THR A 54 13.22 5.84 7.86
N GLY A 55 12.41 4.81 8.13
CA GLY A 55 11.14 4.94 8.84
C GLY A 55 10.01 5.56 8.02
N LEU A 56 10.25 5.89 6.74
CA LEU A 56 9.25 6.45 5.82
C LEU A 56 8.03 5.54 5.70
N ILE A 57 8.22 4.22 5.79
CA ILE A 57 7.15 3.21 5.74
C ILE A 57 6.01 3.46 6.74
N SER A 58 6.29 4.12 7.87
CA SER A 58 5.26 4.45 8.86
C SER A 58 4.26 5.51 8.38
N SER A 59 4.68 6.36 7.44
CA SER A 59 3.92 7.50 6.91
C SER A 59 3.31 7.23 5.54
N ILE A 60 3.57 6.07 4.94
CA ILE A 60 3.07 5.72 3.60
C ILE A 60 2.22 4.46 3.62
N ASP A 61 1.28 4.42 2.68
CA ASP A 61 0.56 3.22 2.28
C ASP A 61 1.15 2.73 0.95
N LEU A 62 2.02 1.73 1.02
CA LEU A 62 2.75 1.22 -0.14
C LEU A 62 1.91 0.18 -0.88
N GLN A 63 1.64 0.43 -2.15
CA GLN A 63 0.90 -0.48 -3.03
C GLN A 63 1.82 -0.93 -4.17
N LEU A 64 2.02 -2.24 -4.33
CA LEU A 64 2.74 -2.82 -5.45
C LEU A 64 1.73 -3.25 -6.50
N VAL A 65 1.76 -2.59 -7.66
CA VAL A 65 0.82 -2.86 -8.75
C VAL A 65 1.60 -3.49 -9.91
N PRO A 66 1.54 -4.81 -10.07
CA PRO A 66 2.13 -5.45 -11.23
C PRO A 66 1.32 -5.04 -12.48
N TRP A 67 1.90 -4.16 -13.28
CA TRP A 67 1.31 -3.58 -14.47
C TRP A 67 2.21 -3.89 -15.66
N GLY A 68 1.73 -4.76 -16.55
CA GLY A 68 2.36 -4.98 -17.84
C GLY A 68 1.83 -4.02 -18.91
N ASN A 69 2.16 -4.29 -20.18
CA ASN A 69 1.60 -3.57 -21.33
C ASN A 69 0.15 -4.02 -21.68
N ALA A 70 -0.65 -4.32 -20.66
CA ALA A 70 -2.01 -4.84 -20.81
C ALA A 70 -3.00 -3.70 -21.06
N ALA A 71 -3.90 -3.87 -22.03
CA ALA A 71 -4.99 -2.94 -22.29
C ALA A 71 -6.30 -3.51 -21.77
N ILE A 72 -7.10 -2.71 -21.08
CA ILE A 72 -8.45 -3.10 -20.65
C ILE A 72 -9.42 -2.72 -21.76
N ARG A 73 -10.17 -3.71 -22.27
CA ARG A 73 -11.24 -3.48 -23.24
C ARG A 73 -12.51 -2.95 -22.56
N PRO A 74 -13.43 -2.33 -23.31
CA PRO A 74 -14.70 -1.81 -22.78
C PRO A 74 -15.59 -2.87 -22.11
N ASP A 75 -15.42 -4.14 -22.48
CA ASP A 75 -16.11 -5.30 -21.92
C ASP A 75 -15.47 -5.84 -20.62
N GLY A 76 -14.43 -5.17 -20.11
CA GLY A 76 -13.68 -5.58 -18.93
C GLY A 76 -12.63 -6.67 -19.21
N THR A 77 -12.49 -7.12 -20.45
CA THR A 77 -11.47 -8.12 -20.78
C THR A 77 -10.09 -7.49 -20.77
N ILE A 78 -9.15 -8.13 -20.07
CA ILE A 78 -7.76 -7.69 -20.04
C ILE A 78 -7.02 -8.31 -21.23
N LEU A 79 -6.44 -7.45 -22.06
CA LEU A 79 -5.76 -7.85 -23.27
C LEU A 79 -4.26 -7.64 -23.11
N CYS A 80 -3.56 -8.75 -22.92
CA CYS A 80 -2.11 -8.79 -23.04
C CYS A 80 -1.70 -8.76 -24.51
N GLN A 81 -0.76 -7.88 -24.88
CA GLN A 81 -0.12 -7.98 -26.19
C GLN A 81 0.56 -9.36 -26.28
N VAL A 82 0.21 -10.14 -27.32
CA VAL A 82 0.54 -11.57 -27.50
C VAL A 82 2.05 -11.86 -27.56
N LEU A 83 2.90 -10.83 -27.67
CA LEU A 83 4.33 -10.96 -27.89
C LEU A 83 5.17 -11.03 -26.59
N ASP A 84 4.60 -10.74 -25.42
CA ASP A 84 5.38 -10.63 -24.18
C ASP A 84 4.89 -11.60 -23.08
N SER A 85 5.72 -12.62 -22.81
CA SER A 85 5.59 -13.53 -21.66
C SER A 85 5.48 -12.77 -20.33
N SER A 86 6.04 -11.57 -20.27
CA SER A 86 5.98 -10.65 -19.15
C SER A 86 4.55 -10.24 -18.75
N CYS A 87 3.63 -10.16 -19.71
CA CYS A 87 2.26 -9.74 -19.43
C CYS A 87 1.48 -10.82 -18.66
N TYR A 88 1.65 -12.09 -19.01
CA TYR A 88 1.01 -13.20 -18.28
C TYR A 88 1.48 -13.26 -16.82
N VAL A 89 2.77 -13.08 -16.58
CA VAL A 89 3.35 -13.09 -15.23
C VAL A 89 2.85 -11.90 -14.42
N SER A 90 2.85 -10.69 -15.01
CA SER A 90 2.37 -9.47 -14.34
C SER A 90 0.87 -9.55 -14.05
N LEU A 91 0.06 -10.07 -14.98
CA LEU A 91 -1.38 -10.28 -14.79
C LEU A 91 -1.68 -11.31 -13.69
N ALA A 92 -0.96 -12.44 -13.70
CA ALA A 92 -1.10 -13.45 -12.66
C ALA A 92 -0.78 -12.88 -11.27
N LEU A 93 0.30 -12.10 -11.17
CA LEU A 93 0.64 -11.38 -9.94
C LEU A 93 -0.44 -10.37 -9.54
N TYR A 94 -1.01 -9.62 -10.49
CA TYR A 94 -2.10 -8.68 -10.21
C TYR A 94 -3.31 -9.38 -9.61
N ILE A 95 -3.70 -10.54 -10.14
CA ILE A 95 -4.80 -11.35 -9.60
C ILE A 95 -4.48 -11.87 -8.19
N ILE A 96 -3.23 -12.29 -7.93
CA ILE A 96 -2.80 -12.76 -6.60
C ILE A 96 -2.83 -11.61 -5.58
N GLU A 97 -2.30 -10.44 -5.93
CA GLU A 97 -2.30 -9.25 -5.07
C GLU A 97 -3.73 -8.76 -4.78
N LEU A 98 -4.62 -8.78 -5.78
CA LEU A 98 -6.05 -8.48 -5.57
C LEU A 98 -6.74 -9.55 -4.70
N GLY A 99 -6.36 -10.82 -4.83
CA GLY A 99 -6.88 -11.91 -4.01
C GLY A 99 -6.41 -11.88 -2.55
N HIS A 100 -5.34 -11.16 -2.23
CA HIS A 100 -4.88 -10.91 -0.86
C HIS A 100 -5.55 -9.68 -0.22
N SER A 101 -6.32 -8.91 -1.01
CA SER A 101 -7.04 -7.71 -0.58
C SER A 101 -8.53 -7.96 -0.25
N ILE A 102 -9.00 -9.22 -0.35
CA ILE A 102 -10.35 -9.69 0.05
C ILE A 102 -10.28 -10.60 1.28
#